data_AF-A0A0F0CE98-F1
#
_entry.id   AF-A0A0F0CE98-F1
#
_cell.length_a   1.000
_cell.length_b   1.000
_cell.length_c   1.000
_cell.angle_alpha   90.00
_cell.angle_beta   90.00
_cell.angle_gamma   90.00
#
_symmetry.space_group_name_H-M   'P 1'
#
loop_
_entity.id
_entity.type
_entity.pdbx_description
1 polymer ?
#
loop_
_entity_poly.entity_id
_entity_poly.type
_entity_poly.pdbx_seq_one_letter_code
_entity_poly.pdbx_strand_id
1 'polypeptide(L)'
;MVDGKAYVVTSKLYSKAINTTGTVEEWSNPLISEEDLAQLQADWLGNYFVNDIEYDIAYRGEPRLDAGDIVFLENRYVDGLQVQLYEHKLNFNGGALSGTIKARKAVGQEG
;
A
#
# COMPACT_ATOMS: atom_id res chain seq x y z
N MET A 1 20.94 -36.60 17.44
CA MET A 1 21.86 -35.81 16.61
C MET A 1 21.02 -35.05 15.60
N VAL A 2 21.20 -33.74 15.49
CA VAL A 2 20.57 -32.92 14.43
C VAL A 2 21.69 -32.56 13.48
N ASP A 3 21.65 -33.08 12.26
CA ASP A 3 22.58 -32.69 11.20
C ASP A 3 22.07 -31.41 10.54
N GLY A 4 22.77 -30.30 10.79
CA GLY A 4 22.51 -29.03 10.13
C GLY A 4 23.05 -29.04 8.70
N LYS A 5 22.26 -28.58 7.72
CA LYS A 5 22.70 -28.40 6.34
C LYS A 5 23.05 -26.94 6.11
N ALA A 6 24.27 -26.67 5.64
CA ALA A 6 24.66 -25.35 5.16
C ALA A 6 23.98 -25.10 3.81
N TYR A 7 23.34 -23.94 3.65
CA TYR A 7 22.80 -23.47 2.39
C TYR A 7 23.53 -22.19 1.96
N VAL A 8 23.74 -22.05 0.65
CA VAL A 8 24.34 -20.86 0.05
C VAL A 8 23.20 -19.99 -0.47
N VAL A 9 23.16 -18.73 -0.04
CA VAL A 9 22.22 -17.74 -0.56
C VAL A 9 22.90 -16.97 -1.68
N THR A 10 22.26 -16.91 -2.84
CA THR A 10 22.70 -16.07 -3.97
C THR A 10 21.67 -14.95 -4.14
N SER A 11 22.14 -13.71 -4.27
CA SER A 11 21.28 -12.55 -4.53
C SER A 11 21.37 -12.14 -5.99
N LYS A 12 20.22 -11.79 -6.57
CA LYS A 12 20.11 -11.17 -7.90
C LYS A 12 19.34 -9.86 -7.74
N LEU A 13 19.80 -8.81 -8.40
CA LEU A 13 19.16 -7.51 -8.41
C LEU A 13 18.18 -7.44 -9.58
N TYR A 14 16.94 -7.03 -9.29
CA TYR A 14 15.95 -6.63 -10.28
C TYR A 14 15.65 -5.14 -10.10
N SER A 15 15.63 -4.37 -11.18
CA SER A 15 15.37 -2.93 -11.14
C SER A 15 14.25 -2.54 -12.10
N LYS A 16 13.35 -1.69 -11.61
CA LYS A 16 12.24 -1.12 -12.39
C LYS A 16 12.31 0.40 -12.34
N ALA A 17 12.43 1.04 -13.50
CA ALA A 17 12.35 2.50 -13.60
C ALA A 17 10.88 2.93 -13.75
N ILE A 18 10.37 3.70 -12.78
CA ILE A 18 9.00 4.24 -12.81
C ILE A 18 8.95 5.72 -13.25
N ASN A 19 10.07 6.45 -13.12
CA ASN A 19 10.22 7.84 -13.53
C ASN A 19 11.63 8.08 -14.08
N THR A 20 11.82 9.12 -14.89
CA THR A 20 13.12 9.50 -15.47
C THR A 20 14.01 10.29 -14.50
N THR A 21 13.44 10.78 -13.40
CA THR A 21 14.10 11.56 -12.35
C THR A 21 13.53 11.18 -10.99
N GLY A 22 14.34 11.26 -9.93
CA GLY A 22 13.89 10.99 -8.56
C GLY A 22 14.96 10.29 -7.73
N THR A 23 14.52 9.47 -6.77
CA THR A 23 15.36 8.68 -5.87
C THR A 23 15.34 7.21 -6.28
N VAL A 24 16.44 6.50 -6.01
CA VAL A 24 16.51 5.03 -6.13
C VAL A 24 16.24 4.44 -4.75
N GLU A 25 15.19 3.64 -4.64
CA GLU A 25 14.85 2.89 -3.42
C GLU A 25 15.26 1.43 -3.59
N GLU A 26 15.99 0.89 -2.60
CA GLU A 26 16.42 -0.50 -2.59
C GLU A 26 15.56 -1.32 -1.60
N TRP A 27 15.05 -2.46 -2.05
CA TRP A 27 14.28 -3.37 -1.22
C TRP A 27 14.90 -4.77 -1.22
N SER A 28 15.00 -5.39 -0.05
CA SER A 28 15.50 -6.76 0.11
C SER A 28 14.45 -7.61 0.81
N ASN A 29 14.06 -8.71 0.18
CA ASN A 29 13.11 -9.67 0.74
C ASN A 29 13.72 -11.09 0.72
N PRO A 30 14.07 -11.66 1.89
CA PRO A 30 14.71 -12.98 1.97
C PRO A 30 13.79 -14.14 1.57
N LEU A 31 12.48 -13.89 1.37
CA LEU A 31 11.51 -14.90 0.97
C LEU A 31 11.35 -15.00 -0.55
N ILE A 32 11.95 -14.09 -1.33
CA ILE A 32 11.90 -14.13 -2.80
C ILE A 32 13.06 -14.99 -3.30
N SER A 33 12.73 -16.12 -3.92
CA SER A 33 13.70 -17.05 -4.49
C SER A 33 13.74 -17.05 -6.02
N GLU A 34 12.65 -16.65 -6.67
CA GLU A 34 12.49 -16.68 -8.13
C GLU A 34 12.48 -15.27 -8.73
N GLU A 35 12.96 -15.15 -9.98
CA GLU A 35 12.98 -13.88 -10.71
C GLU A 35 11.57 -13.32 -10.96
N ASP A 36 10.60 -14.18 -11.28
CA ASP A 36 9.21 -13.77 -11.49
C ASP A 36 8.60 -13.15 -10.22
N LEU A 37 8.97 -13.65 -9.03
CA LEU A 37 8.54 -13.09 -7.76
C LEU A 37 9.20 -11.72 -7.48
N ALA A 38 10.47 -11.56 -7.85
CA ALA A 38 11.18 -10.29 -7.75
C ALA A 38 10.54 -9.23 -8.68
N GLN A 39 10.17 -9.63 -9.90
CA GLN A 39 9.44 -8.77 -10.84
C GLN A 39 8.08 -8.37 -10.28
N LEU A 40 7.29 -9.33 -9.76
CA LEU A 40 5.98 -9.04 -9.15
C LEU A 40 6.09 -8.07 -7.97
N GLN A 41 7.11 -8.23 -7.12
CA GLN A 41 7.38 -7.30 -6.02
C GLN A 41 7.75 -5.91 -6.54
N ALA A 42 8.63 -5.82 -7.55
CA ALA A 42 9.03 -4.55 -8.13
C ALA A 42 7.86 -3.83 -8.83
N ASP A 43 6.95 -4.59 -9.45
CA ASP A 43 5.72 -4.06 -10.03
C ASP A 43 4.79 -3.48 -8.96
N TRP A 44 4.59 -4.22 -7.86
CA TRP A 44 3.81 -3.76 -6.72
C TRP A 44 4.41 -2.51 -6.06
N LEU A 45 5.73 -2.51 -5.81
CA LEU A 45 6.46 -1.35 -5.27
C LEU A 45 6.37 -0.14 -6.22
N GLY A 46 6.52 -0.37 -7.53
CA GLY A 46 6.38 0.68 -8.53
C GLY A 46 4.99 1.32 -8.49
N ASN A 47 3.93 0.51 -8.43
CA ASN A 47 2.55 1.00 -8.31
C ASN A 47 2.31 1.75 -7.00
N TYR A 48 2.94 1.28 -5.91
CA TYR A 48 2.91 1.94 -4.61
C TYR A 48 3.56 3.33 -4.67
N PHE A 49 4.74 3.46 -5.27
CA PHE A 49 5.46 4.74 -5.37
C PHE A 49 4.90 5.71 -6.41
N VAL A 50 4.22 5.22 -7.44
CA VAL A 50 3.51 6.07 -8.41
C VAL A 50 2.29 6.76 -7.78
N ASN A 51 1.66 6.14 -6.78
CA ASN A 51 0.52 6.73 -6.05
C ASN A 51 1.00 7.43 -4.78
N ASP A 52 1.61 8.60 -4.93
CA ASP A 52 2.19 9.41 -3.86
C ASP A 52 1.18 10.29 -3.10
N ILE A 53 -0.09 10.29 -3.51
CA ILE A 53 -1.12 11.13 -2.88
C ILE A 53 -1.74 10.41 -1.68
N GLU A 54 -1.56 11.04 -0.52
CA GLU A 54 -2.18 10.68 0.75
C GLU A 54 -3.32 11.65 1.09
N TYR A 55 -4.44 11.10 1.55
CA TYR A 55 -5.61 11.85 1.99
C TYR A 55 -5.79 11.68 3.50
N ASP A 56 -5.83 12.79 4.23
CA ASP A 56 -6.24 12.83 5.64
C ASP A 56 -7.67 13.39 5.73
N ILE A 57 -8.59 12.57 6.25
CA ILE A 57 -10.03 12.83 6.21
C ILE A 57 -10.60 12.75 7.62
N ALA A 58 -11.15 13.87 8.10
CA ALA A 58 -11.94 13.90 9.33
C ALA A 58 -13.44 13.83 9.00
N TYR A 59 -14.19 12.99 9.73
CA TYR A 59 -15.61 12.76 9.47
C TYR A 59 -16.39 12.34 10.73
N ARG A 60 -17.68 12.05 10.59
CA ARG A 60 -18.59 11.73 11.71
C ARG A 60 -18.34 10.37 12.38
N GLY A 61 -17.44 9.54 11.83
CA GLY A 61 -17.19 8.18 12.31
C GLY A 61 -18.27 7.21 11.83
N GLU A 62 -17.87 6.24 11.01
CA GLU A 62 -18.69 5.14 10.53
C GLU A 62 -18.01 3.85 11.00
N PRO A 63 -18.63 3.09 11.92
CA PRO A 63 -18.03 1.86 12.47
C PRO A 63 -17.81 0.73 11.45
N ARG A 64 -18.46 0.79 10.29
CA ARG A 64 -18.34 -0.25 9.25
C ARG A 64 -17.06 -0.15 8.41
N LEU A 65 -16.38 1.00 8.43
CA LEU A 65 -15.12 1.17 7.71
C LEU A 65 -13.97 0.58 8.52
N ASP A 66 -12.95 0.06 7.84
CA ASP A 66 -11.70 -0.38 8.46
C ASP A 66 -10.49 -0.19 7.50
N ALA A 67 -9.29 -0.36 8.03
CA ALA A 67 -8.08 -0.39 7.23
C ALA A 67 -8.10 -1.59 6.26
N GLY A 68 -7.78 -1.34 5.00
CA GLY A 68 -7.80 -2.32 3.91
C GLY A 68 -8.98 -2.14 2.95
N ASP A 69 -10.06 -1.50 3.39
CA ASP A 69 -11.24 -1.24 2.58
C ASP A 69 -10.94 -0.33 1.39
N ILE A 70 -11.62 -0.59 0.27
CA ILE A 70 -11.62 0.28 -0.92
C ILE A 70 -12.98 0.98 -1.00
N VAL A 71 -12.95 2.30 -0.97
CA VAL A 71 -14.15 3.16 -0.96
C VAL A 71 -14.07 4.23 -2.03
N PHE A 72 -15.22 4.81 -2.38
CA PHE A 72 -15.29 5.97 -3.25
C PHE A 72 -15.25 7.24 -2.41
N LEU A 73 -14.22 8.07 -2.63
CA LEU A 73 -14.08 9.38 -2.01
C LEU A 73 -14.75 10.42 -2.91
N GLU A 74 -15.79 11.08 -2.40
CA GLU A 74 -16.45 12.18 -3.12
C GLU A 74 -15.45 13.32 -3.35
N ASN A 75 -15.30 13.72 -4.62
CA ASN A 75 -14.34 14.73 -5.03
C ASN A 75 -14.94 15.63 -6.12
N ARG A 76 -14.67 16.93 -6.04
CA ARG A 76 -15.15 17.92 -7.03
C ARG A 76 -14.54 17.76 -8.42
N TYR A 77 -13.32 17.22 -8.50
CA TYR A 77 -12.50 17.18 -9.71
C TYR A 77 -12.45 15.80 -10.35
N VAL A 78 -12.56 14.74 -9.55
CA VAL A 78 -12.46 13.36 -10.01
C VAL A 78 -13.72 12.62 -9.57
N ASP A 79 -14.61 12.38 -10.52
CA ASP A 79 -15.78 11.54 -10.26
C ASP A 79 -15.36 10.09 -10.02
N GLY A 80 -16.02 9.42 -9.08
CA GLY A 80 -15.74 8.02 -8.74
C GLY A 80 -14.31 7.73 -8.26
N LEU A 81 -13.64 8.69 -7.58
CA LEU A 81 -12.30 8.48 -7.05
C LEU A 81 -12.26 7.33 -6.04
N GLN A 82 -11.61 6.23 -6.40
CA GLN A 82 -11.39 5.10 -5.50
C GLN A 82 -10.15 5.32 -4.63
N VAL A 83 -10.30 5.07 -3.33
CA VAL A 83 -9.22 5.15 -2.34
C VAL A 83 -9.20 3.90 -1.47
N GLN A 84 -7.99 3.45 -1.12
CA GLN A 84 -7.78 2.40 -0.13
C GLN A 84 -7.48 3.03 1.23
N LEU A 85 -8.24 2.63 2.24
CA LEU A 85 -8.05 3.00 3.63
C LEU A 85 -6.86 2.23 4.20
N TYR A 86 -5.97 2.87 4.95
CA TYR A 86 -4.87 2.16 5.63
C TYR A 86 -4.70 2.56 7.10
N GLU A 87 -5.27 3.69 7.50
CA GLU A 87 -5.45 4.03 8.91
C GLU A 87 -6.88 4.51 9.10
N HIS A 88 -7.59 3.93 10.06
CA HIS A 88 -8.92 4.38 10.46
C HIS A 88 -9.00 4.41 11.98
N LYS A 89 -9.37 5.58 12.51
CA LYS A 89 -9.55 5.79 13.94
C LYS A 89 -10.97 6.25 14.18
N LEU A 90 -11.62 5.64 15.16
CA LEU A 90 -12.91 6.05 15.67
C LEU A 90 -12.76 6.54 17.10
N ASN A 91 -13.45 7.62 17.41
CA ASN A 91 -13.50 8.17 18.75
C ASN A 91 -14.95 8.39 19.17
N PHE A 92 -15.26 8.10 20.42
CA PHE A 92 -16.58 8.33 21.00
C PHE A 92 -16.44 9.22 22.23
N ASN A 93 -17.05 10.41 22.17
CA ASN A 93 -17.01 11.36 23.28
C ASN A 93 -18.39 12.04 23.45
N GLY A 94 -18.92 12.04 24.68
CA GLY A 94 -20.13 12.79 25.02
C GLY A 94 -21.40 12.38 24.26
N GLY A 95 -21.49 11.13 23.78
CA GLY A 95 -22.62 10.66 22.97
C GLY A 95 -22.47 10.87 21.46
N ALA A 96 -21.35 11.45 21.00
CA ALA A 96 -21.06 11.65 19.59
C ALA A 96 -19.89 10.77 19.14
N LEU A 97 -20.01 10.22 17.93
CA LEU A 97 -18.94 9.54 17.23
C LEU A 97 -18.18 10.56 16.36
N SER A 98 -16.88 10.34 16.20
CA SER A 98 -16.04 10.99 15.20
C SER A 98 -15.04 9.99 14.65
N GLY A 99 -14.47 10.28 13.49
CA GLY A 99 -13.41 9.45 12.94
C GLY A 99 -12.42 10.23 12.10
N THR A 100 -11.22 9.66 12.00
CA THR A 100 -10.18 10.11 11.08
C THR A 100 -9.74 8.94 10.23
N ILE A 101 -9.51 9.20 8.96
CA ILE A 101 -9.08 8.22 7.97
C ILE A 101 -7.82 8.76 7.33
N LYS A 102 -6.84 7.87 7.15
CA LYS A 102 -5.81 8.07 6.14
C LYS A 102 -6.01 7.08 5.00
N ALA A 103 -6.03 7.61 3.79
CA ALA A 103 -6.30 6.85 2.58
C ALA A 103 -5.33 7.23 1.47
N ARG A 104 -5.17 6.35 0.48
CA ARG A 104 -4.42 6.63 -0.74
C ARG A 104 -5.25 6.25 -1.94
N LYS A 105 -4.91 6.80 -3.10
CA LYS A 105 -5.55 6.39 -4.35
C LYS A 105 -5.41 4.88 -4.52
N ALA A 106 -6.52 4.20 -4.76
CA ALA A 106 -6.49 2.78 -5.07
C ALA A 106 -5.85 2.62 -6.45
N VAL A 107 -4.77 1.85 -6.53
CA VAL A 107 -4.30 1.35 -7.83
C VAL A 107 -5.42 0.44 -8.32
N GLY A 108 -5.98 0.71 -9.50
CA GLY A 108 -7.01 -0.15 -10.07
C GLY A 108 -6.50 -1.59 -10.02
N GLN A 109 -7.19 -2.46 -9.28
CA GLN A 109 -7.00 -3.88 -9.47
C GLN A 109 -7.56 -4.17 -10.86
N GLU A 110 -6.68 -4.23 -11.86
CA GLU A 110 -7.01 -4.86 -13.12
C GLU A 110 -7.47 -6.28 -12.77
N GLY A 111 -8.77 -6.53 -12.99
CA GLY A 111 -9.37 -7.85 -12.86
C GLY A 111 -8.98 -8.76 -14.00
#